data_AF-A0A0D8XA01-F1
#
_entry.id   AF-A0A0D8XA01-F1
#
_cell.length_a   1.000
_cell.length_b   1.000
_cell.length_c   1.000
_cell.angle_alpha   90.00
_cell.angle_beta   90.00
_cell.angle_gamma   90.00
#
_symmetry.space_group_name_H-M   'P 1'
#
loop_
_entity.id
_entity.type
_entity.pdbx_description
1 polymer ?
#
loop_
_entity_poly.entity_id
_entity_poly.type
_entity_poly.pdbx_seq_one_letter_code
_entity_poly.pdbx_strand_id
1 'polypeptide(L)'
;MQFLNSELATSNQLVKECLKDKEKLLCEIEILTKKLVDSGETERLVKQELSASKLKVDELIQEKQSLLDQLRKSFVEKAKLEEISCDENMRTTTVEKIVSDKEVERLKEELAQKQKEITSLLLKEANTNVLVSEAQQKIDLCNELEEHWRNKELAMSEVIDDLNTQLEQAKARTQNEEIDSLRKELAFSHSIIADQKRKEIELQQKIDSLISLPAGLVTGTAPREKKPRKYCDICEVFDQHESEDCPNQEVYDVSNPHKFRKHPIEEREYCDHCEGDTFFISVFGHDTFACVAQEHQNKNDSTF
;
A
#
# COMPACT_ATOMS: atom_id res chain seq x y z
N MET A 1 115.81 2.79 148.92
CA MET A 1 116.27 2.29 147.60
C MET A 1 115.38 1.17 147.03
N GLN A 2 114.75 0.29 147.82
CA GLN A 2 113.82 -0.73 147.28
C GLN A 2 112.43 -0.20 146.87
N PHE A 3 111.90 0.86 147.52
CA PHE A 3 110.56 1.40 147.22
C PHE A 3 110.48 2.13 145.86
N LEU A 4 111.50 2.94 145.53
CA LEU A 4 111.64 3.64 144.24
C LEU A 4 111.75 2.69 143.04
N ASN A 5 112.38 1.51 143.22
CA ASN A 5 112.47 0.50 142.17
C ASN A 5 111.13 -0.21 141.92
N SER A 6 110.29 -0.37 142.94
CA SER A 6 108.94 -0.94 142.81
C SER A 6 108.02 0.01 142.03
N GLU A 7 108.05 1.29 142.37
CA GLU A 7 107.24 2.35 141.74
C GLU A 7 107.65 2.58 140.28
N LEU A 8 108.96 2.55 140.00
CA LEU A 8 109.50 2.61 138.63
C LEU A 8 109.09 1.37 137.81
N ALA A 9 109.06 0.18 138.41
CA ALA A 9 108.57 -1.03 137.74
C ALA A 9 107.06 -0.98 137.44
N THR A 10 106.25 -0.41 138.34
CA THR A 10 104.80 -0.25 138.12
C THR A 10 104.50 0.80 137.04
N SER A 11 105.22 1.92 137.07
CA SER A 11 105.16 2.96 136.05
C SER A 11 105.60 2.45 134.67
N ASN A 12 106.70 1.69 134.60
CA ASN A 12 107.15 1.06 133.36
C ASN A 12 106.16 0.03 132.82
N GLN A 13 105.46 -0.71 133.68
CA GLN A 13 104.41 -1.65 133.28
C GLN A 13 103.17 -0.92 132.73
N LEU A 14 102.75 0.18 133.38
CA LEU A 14 101.66 1.04 132.89
C LEU A 14 102.00 1.70 131.56
N VAL A 15 103.23 2.18 131.37
CA VAL A 15 103.71 2.73 130.09
C VAL A 15 103.70 1.65 129.01
N LYS A 16 104.08 0.42 129.34
CA LYS A 16 104.04 -0.71 128.39
C LYS A 16 102.62 -1.10 127.97
N GLU A 17 101.67 -1.06 128.89
CA GLU A 17 100.24 -1.27 128.60
C GLU A 17 99.66 -0.11 127.78
N CYS A 18 99.97 1.13 128.14
CA CYS A 18 99.56 2.32 127.39
C CYS A 18 100.15 2.37 125.98
N LEU A 19 101.40 1.92 125.79
CA LEU A 19 102.01 1.76 124.47
C LEU A 19 101.31 0.68 123.64
N LYS A 20 100.98 -0.47 124.24
CA LYS A 20 100.20 -1.52 123.55
C LYS A 20 98.82 -1.02 123.15
N ASP A 21 98.14 -0.26 124.00
CA ASP A 21 96.82 0.26 123.69
C ASP A 21 96.89 1.39 122.65
N LYS A 22 97.95 2.22 122.69
CA LYS A 22 98.24 3.17 121.61
C LYS A 22 98.49 2.46 120.27
N GLU A 23 99.27 1.38 120.24
CA GLU A 23 99.51 0.59 119.03
C GLU A 23 98.23 -0.06 118.50
N LYS A 24 97.37 -0.59 119.38
CA LYS A 24 96.04 -1.10 118.98
C LYS A 24 95.16 0.00 118.40
N LEU A 25 95.08 1.16 119.05
CA LEU A 25 94.29 2.30 118.56
C LEU A 25 94.84 2.83 117.23
N LEU A 26 96.15 2.87 117.04
CA LEU A 26 96.75 3.22 115.75
C LEU A 26 96.38 2.22 114.65
N CYS A 27 96.44 0.92 114.95
CA CYS A 27 96.03 -0.12 114.01
C CYS A 27 94.53 -0.04 113.69
N GLU A 28 93.69 0.28 114.69
CA GLU A 28 92.25 0.48 114.51
C GLU A 28 91.94 1.74 113.68
N ILE A 29 92.67 2.84 113.90
CA ILE A 29 92.59 4.05 113.08
C ILE A 29 93.02 3.77 111.64
N GLU A 30 94.09 3.01 111.41
CA GLU A 30 94.53 2.61 110.06
C GLU A 30 93.45 1.76 109.36
N ILE A 31 92.85 0.80 110.06
CA ILE A 31 91.77 -0.03 109.54
C ILE A 31 90.54 0.83 109.20
N LEU A 32 90.15 1.76 110.08
CA LEU A 32 89.02 2.66 109.85
C LEU A 32 89.31 3.64 108.71
N THR A 33 90.53 4.15 108.61
CA THR A 33 90.96 5.04 107.51
C THR A 33 90.88 4.31 106.18
N LYS A 34 91.37 3.06 106.12
CA LYS A 34 91.27 2.23 104.93
C LYS A 34 89.83 1.95 104.54
N LYS A 35 88.98 1.56 105.50
CA LYS A 35 87.53 1.37 105.26
C LYS A 35 86.83 2.63 104.76
N LEU A 36 87.21 3.81 105.28
CA LEU A 36 86.66 5.09 104.84
C LEU A 36 87.06 5.41 103.39
N VAL A 37 88.32 5.16 103.02
CA VAL A 37 88.81 5.32 101.64
C VAL A 37 88.10 4.34 100.70
N ASP A 38 88.03 3.06 101.04
CA ASP A 38 87.32 2.03 100.26
C ASP A 38 85.82 2.38 100.11
N SER A 39 85.19 2.91 101.17
CA SER A 39 83.80 3.39 101.13
C SER A 39 83.64 4.63 100.24
N GLY A 40 84.60 5.54 100.22
CA GLY A 40 84.58 6.73 99.36
C GLY A 40 84.81 6.39 97.89
N GLU A 41 85.68 5.43 97.60
CA GLU A 41 85.92 4.91 96.25
C GLU A 41 84.69 4.18 95.70
N THR A 42 84.06 3.32 96.51
CA THR A 42 82.79 2.66 96.15
C THR A 42 81.65 3.66 95.96
N GLU A 43 81.52 4.67 96.81
CA GLU A 43 80.52 5.74 96.62
C GLU A 43 80.75 6.50 95.31
N ARG A 44 82.01 6.78 94.95
CA ARG A 44 82.36 7.45 93.69
C ARG A 44 82.02 6.60 92.48
N LEU A 45 82.34 5.30 92.50
CA LEU A 45 82.00 4.37 91.41
C LEU A 45 80.48 4.27 91.23
N VAL A 46 79.72 4.12 92.33
CA VAL A 46 78.26 4.07 92.29
C VAL A 46 77.68 5.38 91.74
N LYS A 47 78.21 6.55 92.13
CA LYS A 47 77.77 7.84 91.56
C LYS A 47 78.04 7.94 90.05
N GLN A 48 79.17 7.43 89.59
CA GLN A 48 79.52 7.40 88.17
C GLN A 48 78.58 6.47 87.39
N GLU A 49 78.36 5.25 87.87
CA GLU A 49 77.42 4.30 87.27
C GLU A 49 75.99 4.85 87.25
N LEU A 50 75.55 5.48 88.34
CA LEU A 50 74.25 6.15 88.42
C LEU A 50 74.13 7.27 87.37
N SER A 51 75.19 8.07 87.17
CA SER A 51 75.20 9.13 86.16
C SER A 51 75.14 8.58 84.73
N ALA A 52 75.86 7.50 84.44
CA ALA A 52 75.83 6.82 83.15
C ALA A 52 74.46 6.17 82.88
N SER A 53 73.87 5.54 83.90
CA SER A 53 72.53 4.96 83.83
C SER A 53 71.47 6.04 83.57
N LYS A 54 71.56 7.21 84.24
CA LYS A 54 70.66 8.34 83.99
C LYS A 54 70.72 8.84 82.55
N LEU A 55 71.92 9.05 82.01
CA LEU A 55 72.08 9.45 80.59
C LEU A 55 71.46 8.41 79.65
N LYS A 56 71.64 7.12 79.93
CA LYS A 56 71.05 6.07 79.10
C LYS A 56 69.52 6.04 79.17
N VAL A 57 68.95 6.31 80.34
CA VAL A 57 67.50 6.44 80.51
C VAL A 57 66.98 7.63 79.72
N ASP A 58 67.65 8.79 79.76
CA ASP A 58 67.27 9.98 79.01
C ASP A 58 67.32 9.75 77.49
N GLU A 59 68.36 9.08 76.99
CA GLU A 59 68.46 8.65 75.58
C GLU A 59 67.27 7.78 75.18
N LEU A 60 66.94 6.76 75.98
CA LEU A 60 65.83 5.85 75.71
C LEU A 60 64.47 6.56 75.76
N ILE A 61 64.31 7.56 76.63
CA ILE A 61 63.10 8.38 76.68
C ILE A 61 62.96 9.20 75.39
N GLN A 62 64.04 9.82 74.92
CA GLN A 62 64.04 10.57 73.66
C GLN A 62 63.76 9.68 72.45
N GLU A 63 64.39 8.51 72.39
CA GLU A 63 64.15 7.52 71.33
C GLU A 63 62.70 7.05 71.32
N LYS A 64 62.15 6.70 72.50
CA LYS A 64 60.75 6.32 72.66
C LYS A 64 59.80 7.45 72.20
N GLN A 65 60.08 8.70 72.56
CA GLN A 65 59.27 9.85 72.13
C GLN A 65 59.31 10.02 70.60
N SER A 66 60.49 9.93 69.98
CA SER A 66 60.64 9.99 68.52
C SER A 66 59.86 8.87 67.82
N LEU A 67 59.94 7.63 68.31
CA LEU A 67 59.21 6.50 67.76
C LEU A 67 57.68 6.66 67.92
N LEU A 68 57.22 7.16 69.07
CA LEU A 68 55.81 7.46 69.29
C LEU A 68 55.30 8.55 68.34
N ASP A 69 56.08 9.60 68.10
CA ASP A 69 55.73 10.66 67.16
C ASP A 69 55.71 10.18 65.71
N GLN A 70 56.66 9.33 65.32
CA GLN A 70 56.67 8.70 63.99
C GLN A 70 55.44 7.80 63.79
N LEU A 71 55.12 6.97 64.80
CA LEU A 71 53.95 6.11 64.76
C LEU A 71 52.66 6.94 64.68
N ARG A 72 52.55 8.03 65.45
CA ARG A 72 51.40 8.93 65.39
C ARG A 72 51.25 9.57 64.01
N LYS A 73 52.35 10.03 63.39
CA LYS A 73 52.33 10.61 62.05
C LYS A 73 51.88 9.59 61.00
N SER A 74 52.40 8.36 61.05
CA SER A 74 52.02 7.33 60.09
C SER A 74 50.55 6.91 60.22
N PHE A 75 50.01 6.84 61.45
CA PHE A 75 48.57 6.60 61.66
C PHE A 75 47.70 7.71 61.07
N VAL A 76 48.08 8.98 61.28
CA VAL A 76 47.33 10.13 60.72
C VAL A 76 47.40 10.14 59.20
N GLU A 77 48.55 9.86 58.61
CA GLU A 77 48.72 9.79 57.16
C GLU A 77 47.93 8.64 56.55
N LYS A 78 47.96 7.45 57.18
CA LYS A 78 47.15 6.30 56.75
C LYS A 78 45.66 6.60 56.80
N ALA A 79 45.17 7.22 57.87
CA ALA A 79 43.76 7.61 58.00
C ALA A 79 43.33 8.61 56.92
N LYS A 80 44.18 9.60 56.60
CA LYS A 80 43.91 10.57 55.52
C LYS A 80 43.87 9.91 54.14
N LEU A 81 44.78 8.99 53.87
CA LEU A 81 44.80 8.25 52.59
C LEU A 81 43.55 7.37 52.44
N GLU A 82 43.10 6.74 53.52
CA GLU A 82 41.89 5.93 53.54
C GLU A 82 40.62 6.78 53.34
N GLU A 83 40.55 7.96 53.96
CA GLU A 83 39.47 8.94 53.76
C GLU A 83 39.41 9.43 52.30
N ILE A 84 40.55 9.83 51.72
CA ILE A 84 40.63 10.24 50.31
C ILE A 84 40.20 9.11 49.38
N SER A 85 40.67 7.89 49.64
CA SER A 85 40.31 6.72 48.84
C SER A 85 38.80 6.40 48.93
N CYS A 86 38.21 6.53 50.12
CA CYS A 86 36.77 6.34 50.31
C CYS A 86 35.95 7.39 49.55
N ASP A 87 36.34 8.66 49.64
CA ASP A 87 35.70 9.76 48.92
C ASP A 87 35.80 9.60 47.40
N GLU A 88 36.96 9.18 46.90
CA GLU A 88 37.18 8.94 45.48
C GLU A 88 36.31 7.77 44.98
N ASN A 89 36.27 6.66 45.70
CA ASN A 89 35.39 5.52 45.39
C ASN A 89 33.90 5.90 45.42
N MET A 90 33.49 6.75 46.37
CA MET A 90 32.11 7.23 46.43
C MET A 90 31.79 8.13 45.24
N ARG A 91 32.71 9.01 44.84
CA ARG A 91 32.56 9.87 43.66
C ARG A 91 32.47 9.05 42.37
N THR A 92 33.35 8.07 42.17
CA THR A 92 33.30 7.20 40.98
C THR A 92 31.99 6.43 40.92
N THR A 93 31.58 5.80 42.02
CA THR A 93 30.29 5.07 42.12
C THR A 93 29.10 5.99 41.83
N THR A 94 29.13 7.24 42.30
CA THR A 94 28.07 8.22 42.05
C THR A 94 28.00 8.60 40.57
N VAL A 95 29.15 8.82 39.93
CA VAL A 95 29.21 9.13 38.49
C VAL A 95 28.72 7.94 37.66
N GLU A 96 29.16 6.73 37.97
CA GLU A 96 28.72 5.49 37.31
C GLU A 96 27.21 5.30 37.43
N LYS A 97 26.65 5.54 38.62
CA LYS A 97 25.21 5.49 38.85
C LYS A 97 24.48 6.52 37.98
N ILE A 98 24.94 7.78 37.93
CA ILE A 98 24.32 8.81 37.09
C ILE A 98 24.35 8.43 35.62
N VAL A 99 25.46 7.86 35.13
CA VAL A 99 25.58 7.40 33.74
C VAL A 99 24.61 6.25 33.48
N SER A 100 24.53 5.28 34.38
CA SER A 100 23.59 4.16 34.28
C SER A 100 22.13 4.63 34.30
N ASP A 101 21.78 5.55 35.20
CA ASP A 101 20.43 6.12 35.29
C ASP A 101 20.03 6.85 33.99
N LYS A 102 20.97 7.61 33.38
CA LYS A 102 20.76 8.26 32.08
C LYS A 102 20.56 7.28 30.94
N GLU A 103 21.33 6.18 30.92
CA GLU A 103 21.19 5.15 29.90
C GLU A 103 19.86 4.41 30.03
N VAL A 104 19.40 4.15 31.25
CA VAL A 104 18.09 3.56 31.51
C VAL A 104 16.96 4.47 31.00
N GLU A 105 17.02 5.78 31.27
CA GLU A 105 16.01 6.71 30.74
C GLU A 105 16.04 6.77 29.21
N ARG A 106 17.23 6.81 28.59
CA ARG A 106 17.37 6.75 27.13
C ARG A 106 16.71 5.49 26.54
N LEU A 107 16.97 4.33 27.14
CA LEU A 107 16.38 3.06 26.70
C LEU A 107 14.85 3.02 26.90
N LYS A 108 14.32 3.64 27.96
CA LYS A 108 12.87 3.76 28.17
C LYS A 108 12.21 4.65 27.11
N GLU A 109 12.83 5.77 26.76
CA GLU A 109 12.34 6.64 25.69
C GLU A 109 12.33 5.92 24.34
N GLU A 110 13.41 5.19 24.03
CA GLU A 110 13.54 4.40 22.80
C GLU A 110 12.48 3.28 22.74
N LEU A 111 12.25 2.59 23.87
CA LEU A 111 11.20 1.58 23.98
C LEU A 111 9.81 2.19 23.78
N ALA A 112 9.52 3.34 24.40
CA ALA A 112 8.24 4.04 24.24
C ALA A 112 8.02 4.48 22.78
N GLN A 113 9.08 4.94 22.10
CA GLN A 113 9.01 5.32 20.70
C GLN A 113 8.76 4.10 19.81
N LYS A 114 9.44 2.97 20.06
CA LYS A 114 9.20 1.72 19.34
C LYS A 114 7.80 1.17 19.57
N GLN A 115 7.26 1.29 20.77
CA GLN A 115 5.87 0.88 21.06
C GLN A 115 4.85 1.72 20.26
N LYS A 116 5.09 3.04 20.12
CA LYS A 116 4.25 3.92 19.28
C LYS A 116 4.35 3.53 17.80
N GLU A 117 5.56 3.23 17.31
CA GLU A 117 5.80 2.79 15.93
C GLU A 117 5.06 1.48 15.63
N ILE A 118 5.17 0.48 16.52
CA ILE A 118 4.44 -0.79 16.40
C ILE A 118 2.92 -0.57 16.35
N THR A 119 2.39 0.27 17.24
CA THR A 119 0.95 0.57 17.27
C THR A 119 0.49 1.25 15.97
N SER A 120 1.30 2.17 15.43
CA SER A 120 1.01 2.80 14.13
C SER A 120 1.06 1.80 12.97
N LEU A 121 1.99 0.85 13.00
CA LEU A 121 2.11 -0.18 11.96
C LEU A 121 0.93 -1.15 12.00
N LEU A 122 0.51 -1.60 13.18
CA LEU A 122 -0.67 -2.45 13.35
C LEU A 122 -1.95 -1.78 12.86
N LEU A 123 -2.11 -0.47 13.10
CA LEU A 123 -3.25 0.28 12.56
C LEU A 123 -3.22 0.36 11.02
N LYS A 124 -2.03 0.59 10.44
CA LYS A 124 -1.87 0.58 8.98
C LYS A 124 -2.16 -0.78 8.40
N GLU A 125 -1.67 -1.85 9.02
CA GLU A 125 -1.91 -3.23 8.62
C GLU A 125 -3.42 -3.57 8.64
N ALA A 126 -4.13 -3.19 9.70
CA ALA A 126 -5.58 -3.36 9.79
C ALA A 126 -6.31 -2.64 8.66
N ASN A 127 -5.94 -1.38 8.38
CA ASN A 127 -6.52 -0.62 7.27
C ASN A 127 -6.21 -1.26 5.90
N THR A 128 -4.98 -1.73 5.67
CA THR A 128 -4.63 -2.42 4.43
C THR A 128 -5.40 -3.73 4.26
N ASN A 129 -5.62 -4.48 5.34
CA ASN A 129 -6.40 -5.71 5.30
C ASN A 129 -7.86 -5.45 4.91
N VAL A 130 -8.46 -4.36 5.42
CA VAL A 130 -9.81 -3.94 5.01
C VAL A 130 -9.82 -3.60 3.53
N LEU A 131 -8.88 -2.79 3.04
CA LEU A 131 -8.81 -2.42 1.63
C LEU A 131 -8.59 -3.63 0.71
N VAL A 132 -7.76 -4.58 1.11
CA VAL A 132 -7.56 -5.84 0.38
C VAL A 132 -8.85 -6.67 0.36
N SER A 133 -9.56 -6.77 1.48
CA SER A 133 -10.85 -7.47 1.54
C SER A 133 -11.91 -6.81 0.65
N GLU A 134 -11.99 -5.48 0.64
CA GLU A 134 -12.91 -4.73 -0.23
C GLU A 134 -12.54 -4.90 -1.72
N ALA A 135 -11.26 -4.88 -2.05
CA ALA A 135 -10.78 -5.12 -3.41
C ALA A 135 -11.12 -6.55 -3.87
N GLN A 136 -10.95 -7.55 -3.00
CA GLN A 136 -11.31 -8.93 -3.30
C GLN A 136 -12.81 -9.07 -3.56
N GLN A 137 -13.66 -8.48 -2.70
CA GLN A 137 -15.11 -8.50 -2.89
C GLN A 137 -15.52 -7.87 -4.24
N LYS A 138 -14.86 -6.78 -4.65
CA LYS A 138 -15.11 -6.15 -5.95
C LYS A 138 -14.68 -7.04 -7.11
N ILE A 139 -13.55 -7.72 -7.01
CA ILE A 139 -13.09 -8.68 -8.01
C ILE A 139 -14.10 -9.82 -8.15
N ASP A 140 -14.57 -10.37 -7.04
CA ASP A 140 -15.55 -11.46 -7.05
C ASP A 140 -16.86 -11.02 -7.73
N LEU A 141 -17.36 -9.82 -7.41
CA LEU A 141 -18.54 -9.25 -8.05
C LEU A 141 -18.34 -9.01 -9.56
N CYS A 142 -17.16 -8.52 -9.97
CA CYS A 142 -16.85 -8.37 -11.40
C CYS A 142 -16.86 -9.72 -12.12
N ASN A 143 -16.27 -10.76 -11.53
CA ASN A 143 -16.26 -12.10 -12.10
C ASN A 143 -17.68 -12.67 -12.25
N GLU A 144 -18.53 -12.50 -11.24
CA GLU A 144 -19.94 -12.92 -11.30
C GLU A 144 -20.71 -12.19 -12.40
N LEU A 145 -20.49 -10.88 -12.55
CA LEU A 145 -21.12 -10.08 -13.61
C LEU A 145 -20.62 -10.50 -15.00
N GLU A 146 -19.32 -10.73 -15.16
CA GLU A 146 -18.73 -11.22 -16.41
C GLU A 146 -19.30 -12.59 -16.79
N GLU A 147 -19.43 -13.51 -15.83
CA GLU A 147 -20.04 -14.81 -16.05
C GLU A 147 -21.51 -14.69 -16.47
N HIS A 148 -22.28 -13.85 -15.78
CA HIS A 148 -23.68 -13.61 -16.13
C HIS A 148 -23.85 -13.00 -17.53
N TRP A 149 -22.98 -12.05 -17.91
CA TRP A 149 -22.97 -11.49 -19.25
C TRP A 149 -22.62 -12.52 -20.31
N ARG A 150 -21.60 -13.34 -20.07
CA ARG A 150 -21.19 -14.41 -20.97
C ARG A 150 -22.32 -15.43 -21.18
N ASN A 151 -23.01 -15.81 -20.10
CA ASN A 151 -24.16 -16.72 -20.18
C ASN A 151 -25.33 -16.13 -20.96
N LYS A 152 -25.61 -14.83 -20.78
CA LYS A 152 -26.64 -14.12 -21.54
C LYS A 152 -26.30 -13.99 -23.02
N GLU A 153 -25.03 -13.72 -23.33
CA GLU A 153 -24.52 -13.67 -24.71
C GLU A 153 -24.68 -15.03 -25.39
N LEU A 154 -24.29 -16.12 -24.71
CA LEU A 154 -24.45 -17.47 -25.22
C LEU A 154 -25.93 -17.82 -25.46
N ALA A 155 -26.81 -17.55 -24.50
CA ALA A 155 -28.25 -17.78 -24.64
C ALA A 155 -28.85 -16.97 -25.80
N MET A 156 -28.39 -15.74 -26.03
CA MET A 156 -28.85 -14.92 -27.15
C MET A 156 -28.34 -15.45 -28.49
N SER A 157 -27.10 -15.96 -28.53
CA SER A 157 -26.56 -16.65 -29.72
C SER A 157 -27.38 -17.89 -30.07
N GLU A 158 -27.72 -18.71 -29.07
CA GLU A 158 -28.56 -19.90 -29.27
C GLU A 158 -29.94 -19.54 -29.83
N VAL A 159 -30.57 -18.48 -29.32
CA VAL A 159 -31.85 -17.98 -29.85
C VAL A 159 -31.72 -17.49 -31.29
N ILE A 160 -30.64 -16.79 -31.62
CA ILE A 160 -30.37 -16.32 -33.00
C ILE A 160 -30.21 -17.53 -33.94
N ASP A 161 -29.46 -18.55 -33.52
CA ASP A 161 -29.24 -19.76 -34.32
C ASP A 161 -30.54 -20.56 -34.55
N ASP A 162 -31.39 -20.66 -33.52
CA ASP A 162 -32.71 -21.27 -33.64
C ASP A 162 -33.62 -20.49 -34.59
N LEU A 163 -33.69 -19.17 -34.46
CA LEU A 163 -34.46 -18.30 -35.36
C LEU A 163 -33.96 -18.37 -36.80
N ASN A 164 -32.65 -18.41 -37.03
CA ASN A 164 -32.07 -18.60 -38.36
C ASN A 164 -32.47 -19.96 -38.93
N THR A 165 -32.43 -21.01 -38.12
CA THR A 165 -32.87 -22.36 -38.53
C THR A 165 -34.35 -22.36 -38.91
N GLN A 166 -35.22 -21.74 -38.10
CA GLN A 166 -36.64 -21.60 -38.40
C GLN A 166 -36.89 -20.80 -39.68
N LEU A 167 -36.13 -19.71 -39.88
CA LEU A 167 -36.22 -18.87 -41.08
C LEU A 167 -35.86 -19.66 -42.34
N GLU A 168 -34.77 -20.42 -42.32
CA GLU A 168 -34.37 -21.25 -43.46
C GLU A 168 -35.40 -22.37 -43.74
N GLN A 169 -35.97 -22.98 -42.70
CA GLN A 169 -37.07 -23.94 -42.88
C GLN A 169 -38.32 -23.29 -43.49
N ALA A 170 -38.69 -22.09 -43.05
CA ALA A 170 -39.82 -21.36 -43.60
C ALA A 170 -39.60 -21.00 -45.08
N LYS A 171 -38.41 -20.48 -45.42
CA LYS A 171 -38.02 -20.20 -46.82
C LYS A 171 -38.10 -21.45 -47.69
N ALA A 172 -37.57 -22.58 -47.21
CA ALA A 172 -37.60 -23.83 -47.95
C ALA A 172 -39.03 -24.32 -48.20
N ARG A 173 -39.94 -24.18 -47.22
CA ARG A 173 -41.37 -24.51 -47.39
C ARG A 173 -42.02 -23.63 -48.45
N THR A 174 -41.88 -22.31 -48.36
CA THR A 174 -42.46 -21.36 -49.33
C THR A 174 -41.95 -21.63 -50.74
N GLN A 175 -40.64 -21.81 -50.90
CA GLN A 175 -40.04 -22.12 -52.21
C GLN A 175 -40.57 -23.44 -52.78
N ASN A 176 -40.75 -24.47 -51.94
CA ASN A 176 -41.26 -25.75 -52.41
C ASN A 176 -42.76 -25.65 -52.82
N GLU A 177 -43.56 -24.88 -52.08
CA GLU A 177 -44.96 -24.59 -52.45
C GLU A 177 -45.07 -23.81 -53.76
N GLU A 178 -44.22 -22.79 -53.98
CA GLU A 178 -44.13 -22.04 -55.24
C GLU A 178 -43.74 -22.95 -56.41
N ILE A 179 -42.71 -23.79 -56.23
CA ILE A 179 -42.28 -24.77 -57.24
C ILE A 179 -43.43 -25.74 -57.58
N ASP A 180 -44.14 -26.25 -56.58
CA ASP A 180 -45.26 -27.17 -56.80
C ASP A 180 -46.46 -26.49 -57.47
N SER A 181 -46.71 -25.20 -57.18
CA SER A 181 -47.70 -24.40 -57.89
C SER A 181 -47.34 -24.22 -59.37
N LEU A 182 -46.10 -23.81 -59.66
CA LEU A 182 -45.59 -23.67 -61.03
C LEU A 182 -45.64 -25.00 -61.79
N ARG A 183 -45.32 -26.12 -61.13
CA ARG A 183 -45.45 -27.47 -61.73
C ARG A 183 -46.89 -27.79 -62.12
N LYS A 184 -47.88 -27.42 -61.29
CA LYS A 184 -49.31 -27.61 -61.60
C LYS A 184 -49.76 -26.77 -62.78
N GLU A 185 -49.39 -25.48 -62.83
CA GLU A 185 -49.69 -24.60 -63.97
C GLU A 185 -49.04 -25.09 -65.27
N LEU A 186 -47.80 -25.56 -65.19
CA LEU A 186 -47.06 -26.12 -66.31
C LEU A 186 -47.73 -27.41 -66.81
N ALA A 187 -48.16 -28.30 -65.91
CA ALA A 187 -48.89 -29.51 -66.28
C ALA A 187 -50.24 -29.20 -66.95
N PHE A 188 -50.98 -28.21 -66.45
CA PHE A 188 -52.22 -27.74 -67.06
C PHE A 188 -51.97 -27.18 -68.47
N SER A 189 -50.95 -26.34 -68.63
CA SER A 189 -50.55 -25.79 -69.92
C SER A 189 -50.16 -26.88 -70.92
N HIS A 190 -49.40 -27.90 -70.49
CA HIS A 190 -49.08 -29.06 -71.31
C HIS A 190 -50.33 -29.84 -71.75
N SER A 191 -51.33 -29.97 -70.87
CA SER A 191 -52.62 -30.58 -71.25
C SER A 191 -53.33 -29.78 -72.32
N ILE A 192 -53.40 -28.45 -72.19
CA ILE A 192 -54.00 -27.57 -73.22
C ILE A 192 -53.25 -27.71 -74.55
N ILE A 193 -51.92 -27.70 -74.53
CA ILE A 193 -51.10 -27.84 -75.74
C ILE A 193 -51.39 -29.20 -76.40
N ALA A 194 -51.45 -30.29 -75.63
CA ALA A 194 -51.78 -31.61 -76.16
C ALA A 194 -53.17 -31.63 -76.79
N ASP A 195 -54.17 -31.02 -76.15
CA ASP A 195 -55.53 -30.88 -76.68
C ASP A 195 -55.57 -30.06 -77.97
N GLN A 196 -54.87 -28.93 -78.01
CA GLN A 196 -54.75 -28.09 -79.20
C GLN A 196 -54.07 -28.83 -80.34
N LYS A 197 -53.00 -29.59 -80.07
CA LYS A 197 -52.32 -30.41 -81.06
C LYS A 197 -53.22 -31.52 -81.62
N ARG A 198 -54.04 -32.17 -80.78
CA ARG A 198 -55.04 -33.14 -81.26
C ARG A 198 -56.07 -32.48 -82.18
N LYS A 199 -56.60 -31.32 -81.78
CA LYS A 199 -57.52 -30.53 -82.62
C LYS A 199 -56.89 -30.09 -83.94
N GLU A 200 -55.62 -29.67 -83.92
CA GLU A 200 -54.87 -29.29 -85.11
C GLU A 200 -54.76 -30.48 -86.08
N ILE A 201 -54.40 -31.67 -85.57
CA ILE A 201 -54.35 -32.91 -86.37
C ILE A 201 -55.74 -33.26 -86.93
N GLU A 202 -56.80 -33.20 -86.12
CA GLU A 202 -58.17 -33.48 -86.57
C GLU A 202 -58.65 -32.50 -87.65
N LEU A 203 -58.35 -31.21 -87.48
CA LEU A 203 -58.68 -30.18 -88.46
C LEU A 203 -57.87 -30.38 -89.75
N GLN A 204 -56.58 -30.71 -89.64
CA GLN A 204 -55.75 -31.02 -90.79
C GLN A 204 -56.30 -32.23 -91.55
N GLN A 205 -56.68 -33.31 -90.87
CA GLN A 205 -57.32 -34.48 -91.48
C GLN A 205 -58.64 -34.12 -92.19
N LYS A 206 -59.45 -33.23 -91.60
CA LYS A 206 -60.68 -32.73 -92.24
C LYS A 206 -60.38 -31.90 -93.48
N ILE A 207 -59.37 -31.04 -93.43
CA ILE A 207 -58.91 -30.25 -94.59
C ILE A 207 -58.42 -31.19 -95.68
N ASP A 208 -57.55 -32.15 -95.36
CA ASP A 208 -57.04 -33.14 -96.31
C ASP A 208 -58.19 -33.96 -96.92
N SER A 209 -59.19 -34.33 -96.11
CA SER A 209 -60.40 -35.01 -96.57
C SER A 209 -61.20 -34.13 -97.55
N LEU A 210 -61.40 -32.84 -97.24
CA LEU A 210 -62.10 -31.89 -98.11
C LEU A 210 -61.33 -31.62 -99.41
N ILE A 211 -60.00 -31.57 -99.37
CA ILE A 211 -59.14 -31.46 -100.55
C ILE A 211 -59.20 -32.75 -101.39
N SER A 212 -59.39 -33.91 -100.76
CA SER A 212 -59.55 -35.19 -101.47
C SER A 212 -60.95 -35.44 -102.06
N LEU A 213 -61.94 -34.58 -101.77
CA LEU A 213 -63.23 -34.62 -102.47
C LEU A 213 -63.04 -34.13 -103.93
N PRO A 214 -63.73 -34.73 -104.91
CA PRO A 214 -63.63 -34.28 -106.30
C PRO A 214 -64.15 -32.85 -106.42
N ALA A 215 -63.37 -31.98 -107.07
CA ALA A 215 -63.65 -30.57 -107.26
C ALA A 215 -65.07 -30.32 -107.84
N GLY A 216 -65.95 -29.75 -107.03
CA GLY A 216 -67.24 -29.24 -107.49
C GLY A 216 -68.15 -28.90 -106.32
N LEU A 217 -68.57 -27.62 -106.23
CA LEU A 217 -69.41 -27.00 -105.19
C LEU A 217 -68.57 -26.62 -103.95
N VAL A 218 -68.24 -25.34 -103.71
CA VAL A 218 -69.18 -24.30 -103.24
C VAL A 218 -68.74 -22.90 -103.72
N THR A 219 -69.72 -22.10 -104.14
CA THR A 219 -69.63 -20.72 -104.65
C THR A 219 -70.28 -19.71 -103.68
N GLY A 220 -69.82 -18.45 -103.74
CA GLY A 220 -70.51 -17.23 -103.25
C GLY A 220 -69.92 -16.63 -101.96
N THR A 221 -69.65 -15.33 -101.80
CA THR A 221 -70.03 -14.09 -102.52
C THR A 221 -69.06 -12.95 -102.11
N ALA A 222 -68.76 -12.02 -103.03
CA ALA A 222 -67.86 -10.87 -102.80
C ALA A 222 -68.46 -9.76 -101.89
N PRO A 223 -67.66 -9.07 -101.04
CA PRO A 223 -68.14 -8.00 -100.17
C PRO A 223 -68.13 -6.63 -100.87
N ARG A 224 -69.21 -5.84 -100.70
CA ARG A 224 -69.29 -4.43 -101.11
C ARG A 224 -68.50 -3.55 -100.13
N GLU A 225 -67.59 -2.72 -100.63
CA GLU A 225 -66.87 -1.72 -99.84
C GLU A 225 -67.83 -0.64 -99.31
N LYS A 226 -67.84 -0.44 -97.98
CA LYS A 226 -68.54 0.67 -97.32
C LYS A 226 -67.51 1.74 -96.94
N LYS A 227 -67.77 2.99 -97.31
CA LYS A 227 -66.91 4.13 -96.98
C LYS A 227 -66.83 4.30 -95.44
N PRO A 228 -65.66 4.60 -94.85
CA PRO A 228 -65.53 4.81 -93.40
C PRO A 228 -66.43 5.96 -92.92
N ARG A 229 -67.17 5.74 -91.82
CA ARG A 229 -68.01 6.75 -91.16
C ARG A 229 -67.15 7.69 -90.32
N LYS A 230 -67.46 8.98 -90.35
CA LYS A 230 -66.76 9.99 -89.54
C LYS A 230 -67.35 9.94 -88.12
N TYR A 231 -66.52 10.04 -87.09
CA TYR A 231 -66.94 10.05 -85.69
C TYR A 231 -66.13 11.11 -84.95
N CYS A 232 -66.80 11.94 -84.17
CA CYS A 232 -66.16 12.86 -83.25
C CYS A 232 -66.19 12.27 -81.85
N ASP A 233 -65.03 11.94 -81.27
CA ASP A 233 -64.90 11.45 -79.90
C ASP A 233 -65.07 12.53 -78.82
N ILE A 234 -65.05 13.81 -79.20
CA ILE A 234 -65.23 14.95 -78.28
C ILE A 234 -66.70 15.19 -77.94
N CYS A 235 -67.61 15.05 -78.90
CA CYS A 235 -69.05 15.26 -78.70
C CYS A 235 -69.92 14.06 -79.06
N GLU A 236 -69.29 12.91 -79.33
CA GLU A 236 -69.91 11.59 -79.57
C GLU A 236 -70.93 11.53 -80.72
N VAL A 237 -70.86 12.45 -81.69
CA VAL A 237 -71.74 12.44 -82.87
C VAL A 237 -71.11 11.73 -84.07
N PHE A 238 -71.92 10.97 -84.80
CA PHE A 238 -71.52 10.31 -86.04
C PHE A 238 -71.85 11.16 -87.27
N ASP A 239 -71.01 11.05 -88.29
CA ASP A 239 -71.16 11.52 -89.67
C ASP A 239 -71.31 13.05 -89.88
N GLN A 240 -71.14 13.87 -88.84
CA GLN A 240 -71.18 15.34 -88.94
C GLN A 240 -69.80 15.98 -89.12
N HIS A 241 -68.88 15.71 -88.19
CA HIS A 241 -67.50 16.20 -88.22
C HIS A 241 -66.57 15.14 -87.63
N GLU A 242 -65.27 15.26 -87.91
CA GLU A 242 -64.23 14.50 -87.19
C GLU A 242 -63.76 15.33 -85.99
N SER A 243 -63.09 14.69 -85.04
CA SER A 243 -62.69 15.31 -83.77
C SER A 243 -61.97 16.64 -83.90
N GLU A 244 -61.18 16.84 -84.97
CA GLU A 244 -60.41 18.07 -85.22
C GLU A 244 -61.27 19.30 -85.54
N ASP A 245 -62.51 19.10 -86.01
CA ASP A 245 -63.44 20.16 -86.41
C ASP A 245 -64.55 20.38 -85.36
N CYS A 246 -64.38 19.85 -84.15
CA CYS A 246 -65.42 19.91 -83.12
C CYS A 246 -65.57 21.34 -82.57
N PRO A 247 -66.77 21.97 -82.66
CA PRO A 247 -66.99 23.32 -82.11
C PRO A 247 -66.91 23.37 -80.58
N ASN A 248 -66.96 22.21 -79.91
CA ASN A 248 -66.76 22.09 -78.45
C ASN A 248 -65.29 21.87 -78.07
N GLN A 249 -64.37 21.87 -79.04
CA GLN A 249 -62.94 21.76 -78.75
C GLN A 249 -62.49 23.05 -78.05
N GLU A 250 -62.28 22.96 -76.73
CA GLU A 250 -61.71 24.05 -75.94
C GLU A 250 -60.36 24.46 -76.56
N VAL A 251 -60.21 25.74 -76.89
CA VAL A 251 -58.95 26.29 -77.39
C VAL A 251 -57.97 26.32 -76.22
N TYR A 252 -57.18 25.26 -76.07
CA TYR A 252 -56.04 25.22 -75.17
C TYR A 252 -55.02 26.27 -75.62
N ASP A 253 -55.03 27.43 -74.95
CA ASP A 253 -53.96 28.42 -75.07
C ASP A 253 -52.68 27.79 -74.50
N VAL A 254 -51.78 27.38 -75.41
CA VAL A 254 -50.49 26.75 -75.10
C VAL A 254 -49.56 27.82 -74.56
N SER A 255 -49.74 28.18 -73.30
CA SER A 255 -48.79 28.98 -72.53
C SER A 255 -48.92 28.61 -71.05
N ASN A 256 -48.13 27.61 -70.65
CA ASN A 256 -47.52 27.39 -69.32
C ASN A 256 -47.77 25.99 -68.72
N PRO A 257 -46.96 24.97 -69.08
CA PRO A 257 -46.92 23.72 -68.34
C PRO A 257 -46.00 23.91 -67.12
N HIS A 258 -46.55 23.76 -65.92
CA HIS A 258 -45.94 23.33 -64.66
C HIS A 258 -46.59 24.02 -63.46
N LYS A 259 -47.73 23.49 -63.01
CA LYS A 259 -48.15 23.62 -61.60
C LYS A 259 -48.32 22.24 -61.00
N PHE A 260 -47.19 21.58 -60.73
CA PHE A 260 -47.15 20.62 -59.62
C PHE A 260 -47.21 21.43 -58.33
N ARG A 261 -48.35 21.36 -57.63
CA ARG A 261 -48.49 21.88 -56.27
C ARG A 261 -47.57 21.04 -55.37
N LYS A 262 -46.37 21.55 -55.07
CA LYS A 262 -45.59 21.07 -53.92
C LYS A 262 -46.19 21.72 -52.68
N HIS A 263 -46.67 20.89 -51.75
CA HIS A 263 -46.91 21.33 -50.38
C HIS A 263 -45.61 21.94 -49.81
N PRO A 264 -45.65 23.00 -48.98
CA PRO A 264 -44.48 23.49 -48.30
C PRO A 264 -43.84 22.34 -47.52
N ILE A 265 -42.58 22.04 -47.80
CA ILE A 265 -41.79 21.14 -46.98
C ILE A 265 -41.53 21.92 -45.69
N GLU A 266 -42.09 21.47 -44.57
CA GLU A 266 -41.74 22.00 -43.25
C GLU A 266 -40.22 21.90 -43.09
N GLU A 267 -39.62 23.03 -42.72
CA GLU A 267 -38.18 23.15 -42.51
C GLU A 267 -37.79 22.17 -41.40
N ARG A 268 -36.96 21.18 -41.75
CA ARG A 268 -36.57 20.12 -40.83
C ARG A 268 -35.66 20.75 -39.77
N GLU A 269 -36.09 20.75 -38.51
CA GLU A 269 -35.33 21.32 -37.41
C GLU A 269 -34.02 20.53 -37.22
N TYR A 270 -32.89 21.22 -37.37
CA TYR A 270 -31.55 20.68 -37.10
C TYR A 270 -31.03 21.29 -35.79
N CYS A 271 -30.33 20.46 -35.00
CA CYS A 271 -29.65 20.89 -33.79
C CYS A 271 -28.20 21.28 -34.12
N ASP A 272 -27.85 22.55 -33.96
CA ASP A 272 -26.51 23.09 -34.28
C ASP A 272 -25.37 22.39 -33.51
N HIS A 273 -25.66 21.79 -32.35
CA HIS A 273 -24.66 21.11 -31.52
C HIS A 273 -24.41 19.66 -31.97
N CYS A 274 -25.40 19.00 -32.56
CA CYS A 274 -25.28 17.60 -33.02
C CYS A 274 -24.74 17.47 -34.44
N GLU A 275 -24.72 18.56 -35.22
CA GLU A 275 -24.17 18.58 -36.58
C GLU A 275 -22.62 18.66 -36.58
N GLY A 276 -22.02 19.16 -35.49
CA GLY A 276 -20.57 19.34 -35.36
C GLY A 276 -19.80 18.14 -34.77
N ASP A 277 -20.45 17.31 -33.95
CA ASP A 277 -19.76 16.28 -33.17
C ASP A 277 -19.83 14.90 -33.84
N THR A 278 -18.77 14.55 -34.56
CA THR A 278 -18.58 13.27 -35.28
C THR A 278 -18.35 12.06 -34.37
N PHE A 279 -18.48 12.20 -33.04
CA PHE A 279 -18.15 11.15 -32.08
C PHE A 279 -19.33 10.58 -31.28
N PHE A 280 -20.52 11.19 -31.35
CA PHE A 280 -21.72 10.65 -30.72
C PHE A 280 -22.87 10.59 -31.71
N ILE A 281 -23.59 9.45 -31.68
CA ILE A 281 -24.65 9.05 -32.60
C ILE A 281 -25.62 10.21 -32.88
N SER A 282 -25.69 10.66 -34.14
CA SER A 282 -26.63 11.67 -34.61
C SER A 282 -28.08 11.19 -34.45
N VAL A 283 -28.75 11.62 -33.39
CA VAL A 283 -30.20 11.40 -33.22
C VAL A 283 -30.93 12.47 -34.00
N PHE A 284 -31.40 12.11 -35.21
CA PHE A 284 -32.16 13.01 -36.07
C PHE A 284 -33.56 13.28 -35.48
N GLY A 285 -33.98 14.56 -35.45
CA GLY A 285 -35.36 14.97 -35.19
C GLY A 285 -35.63 15.71 -33.87
N HIS A 286 -34.73 16.61 -33.43
CA HIS A 286 -34.96 17.50 -32.29
C HIS A 286 -34.36 18.89 -32.55
N ASP A 287 -34.91 19.93 -31.90
CA ASP A 287 -34.37 21.30 -31.96
C ASP A 287 -33.20 21.49 -30.98
N THR A 288 -32.46 22.59 -31.12
CA THR A 288 -31.31 22.91 -30.26
C THR A 288 -31.69 23.06 -28.77
N PHE A 289 -32.94 23.38 -28.44
CA PHE A 289 -33.40 23.58 -27.06
C PHE A 289 -33.84 22.29 -26.36
N ALA A 290 -34.16 21.24 -27.11
CA ALA A 290 -34.54 19.91 -26.63
C ALA A 290 -33.37 18.90 -26.67
N CYS A 291 -32.13 19.38 -26.88
CA CYS A 291 -30.95 18.54 -26.99
C CYS A 291 -30.48 18.02 -25.62
N VAL A 292 -30.57 16.71 -25.42
CA VAL A 292 -30.21 16.02 -24.16
C VAL A 292 -28.69 16.04 -23.89
N ALA A 293 -27.86 16.35 -24.89
CA ALA A 293 -26.41 16.44 -24.73
C ALA A 293 -25.97 17.66 -23.89
N GLN A 294 -26.78 18.72 -23.80
CA GLN A 294 -26.47 19.90 -22.97
C GLN A 294 -26.56 19.62 -21.46
N GLU A 295 -27.33 18.61 -21.02
CA GLU A 295 -27.48 18.31 -19.59
C GLU A 295 -26.19 17.74 -18.94
N HIS A 296 -25.23 17.29 -19.75
CA HIS A 296 -23.96 16.74 -19.26
C HIS A 296 -22.84 17.78 -19.12
N GLN A 297 -22.95 18.97 -19.73
CA GLN A 297 -21.97 20.05 -19.53
C GLN A 297 -22.34 20.95 -18.35
N ASN A 298 -23.62 21.24 -18.14
CA ASN A 298 -24.06 22.13 -17.05
C ASN A 298 -23.92 21.52 -15.63
N LYS A 299 -23.63 20.22 -15.50
CA LYS A 299 -23.36 19.59 -14.19
C LYS A 299 -21.89 19.68 -13.76
N ASN A 300 -20.96 20.03 -14.65
CA ASN A 300 -19.55 20.14 -14.32
C ASN A 300 -19.13 21.56 -13.85
N ASP A 301 -19.97 22.57 -14.10
CA ASP A 301 -19.67 23.97 -13.73
C ASP A 301 -20.32 24.44 -12.41
N SER A 302 -21.01 23.55 -11.68
CA SER A 302 -21.62 23.83 -10.37
C SER A 302 -20.86 23.16 -9.22
N THR A 303 -19.54 23.25 -9.22
CA THR A 303 -18.73 23.01 -8.01
C THR A 303 -17.79 24.20 -7.81
N PHE A 304 -18.26 25.20 -7.07
CA PHE A 304 -17.46 26.23 -6.42
C PHE A 304 -17.86 26.26 -4.95
#